data_AF-A0A7S0N585-F1
#
_entry.id   AF-A0A7S0N585-F1
#
_cell.length_a   1.000
_cell.length_b   1.000
_cell.length_c   1.000
_cell.angle_alpha   90.00
_cell.angle_beta   90.00
_cell.angle_gamma   90.00
#
_symmetry.space_group_name_H-M   'P 1'
#
loop_
_entity.id
_entity.type
_entity.pdbx_description
1 polymer ?
#
loop_
_entity_poly.entity_id
_entity_poly.type
_entity_poly.pdbx_seq_one_letter_code
_entity_poly.pdbx_strand_id
1 'polypeptide(L)'
;NTLDYGLYWFGPGNRFEKHSKETPNKYFDKESPNTVIYTHGWEANRINENYRETFNYTLNDSRNGIDIDTADEWLRRGWNVGVFYWDQFSDELSPLVAEAKIYSADGDGKGMRWRTQSGFSTAGSPSGKSIVDLFTDAIEEALLAYAGRLRLVGHSLGSQVVLETSKALALRVDSGLLPPNLLPSRVALMDPYFSLKLPFVNPQDYLPAGAESTGKLAVQTVQALSARGVVFELWKTSPLTQLFGVCDPNIEVNQLCAFVERYPDWIGMSDWQGRHIAAPNLYFNSIGFPPPPTSRKGSSSGSGPSASSTDEEIRELMSLSSRWKTVQVEGMYSFDISEDRFDLVPW
;
A
#
# COMPACT_ATOMS: atom_id res chain seq x y z
N ASN A 1 14.58 23.37 -3.53
CA ASN A 1 14.24 21.93 -3.49
C ASN A 1 14.49 21.34 -4.86
N THR A 2 15.04 20.13 -4.93
CA THR A 2 15.12 19.31 -6.15
C THR A 2 14.04 18.23 -6.09
N LEU A 3 13.59 17.76 -7.24
CA LEU A 3 12.67 16.61 -7.30
C LEU A 3 13.41 15.35 -6.85
N ASP A 4 12.80 14.61 -5.94
CA ASP A 4 13.28 13.36 -5.40
C ASP A 4 12.12 12.37 -5.21
N TYR A 5 12.10 11.36 -6.06
CA TYR A 5 11.20 10.22 -6.02
C TYR A 5 11.99 8.94 -6.33
N GLY A 6 11.42 7.78 -6.04
CA GLY A 6 12.01 6.48 -6.40
C GLY A 6 12.01 5.49 -5.25
N LEU A 7 12.65 4.35 -5.47
CA LEU A 7 12.75 3.28 -4.50
C LEU A 7 13.90 3.52 -3.53
N TYR A 8 13.61 3.38 -2.24
CA TYR A 8 14.56 3.50 -1.14
C TYR A 8 14.56 2.21 -0.33
N TRP A 9 15.75 1.70 -0.04
CA TRP A 9 15.93 0.48 0.77
C TRP A 9 16.23 0.85 2.20
N PHE A 10 15.54 0.21 3.14
CA PHE A 10 15.66 0.44 4.57
C PHE A 10 16.60 -0.58 5.20
N GLY A 11 17.42 -0.10 6.13
CA GLY A 11 18.21 -0.89 7.06
C GLY A 11 17.88 -0.53 8.51
N PRO A 12 18.55 -1.17 9.47
CA PRO A 12 18.15 -1.07 10.87
C PRO A 12 18.22 0.34 11.44
N GLY A 13 17.23 0.68 12.29
CA GLY A 13 17.14 1.94 13.02
C GLY A 13 16.77 3.13 12.13
N ASN A 14 15.77 2.95 11.26
CA ASN A 14 15.18 3.94 10.38
C ASN A 14 16.17 4.62 9.43
N ARG A 15 17.18 3.87 9.00
CA ARG A 15 18.17 4.35 8.02
C ARG A 15 17.80 3.81 6.66
N PHE A 16 17.87 4.65 5.65
CA PHE A 16 17.54 4.24 4.29
C PHE A 16 18.47 4.85 3.27
N GLU A 17 18.52 4.24 2.09
CA GLU A 17 19.33 4.68 0.96
C GLU A 17 18.55 4.52 -0.33
N LYS A 18 18.59 5.55 -1.18
CA LYS A 18 17.95 5.51 -2.50
C LYS A 18 18.61 4.42 -3.35
N HIS A 19 17.81 3.71 -4.12
CA HIS A 19 18.34 2.83 -5.16
C HIS A 19 19.04 3.66 -6.27
N SER A 20 20.14 3.13 -6.80
CA SER A 20 20.92 3.70 -7.89
C SER A 20 21.49 2.56 -8.72
N LYS A 21 21.51 2.72 -10.05
CA LYS A 21 22.17 1.75 -10.96
C LYS A 21 23.68 1.76 -10.81
N GLU A 22 24.23 2.90 -10.42
CA GLU A 22 25.66 3.17 -10.44
C GLU A 22 26.36 2.62 -9.20
N THR A 23 25.65 2.55 -8.07
CA THR A 23 26.23 2.17 -6.78
C THR A 23 25.41 1.06 -6.13
N PRO A 24 26.05 -0.05 -5.68
CA PRO A 24 25.36 -1.06 -4.89
C PRO A 24 24.70 -0.46 -3.65
N ASN A 25 23.44 -0.79 -3.41
CA ASN A 25 22.73 -0.32 -2.23
C ASN A 25 23.04 -1.24 -1.04
N LYS A 26 23.55 -0.68 0.05
CA LYS A 26 24.01 -1.46 1.22
C LYS A 26 22.90 -2.15 2.02
N TYR A 27 21.64 -1.77 1.80
CA TYR A 27 20.48 -2.32 2.51
C TYR A 27 19.67 -3.31 1.66
N PHE A 28 20.07 -3.55 0.41
CA PHE A 28 19.43 -4.51 -0.45
C PHE A 28 20.32 -5.75 -0.63
N ASP A 29 19.77 -6.92 -0.35
CA ASP A 29 20.39 -8.21 -0.62
C ASP A 29 19.60 -8.96 -1.71
N LYS A 30 20.22 -9.12 -2.88
CA LYS A 30 19.63 -9.86 -4.01
C LYS A 30 19.41 -11.35 -3.73
N GLU A 31 20.12 -11.91 -2.75
CA GLU A 31 20.01 -13.32 -2.34
C GLU A 31 18.98 -13.51 -1.22
N SER A 32 18.42 -12.41 -0.68
CA SER A 32 17.31 -12.50 0.27
C SER A 32 16.14 -13.26 -0.38
N PRO A 33 15.47 -14.16 0.37
CA PRO A 33 14.34 -14.90 -0.18
C PRO A 33 13.09 -14.03 -0.40
N ASN A 34 12.97 -12.88 0.28
CA ASN A 34 11.75 -12.09 0.30
C ASN A 34 12.02 -10.58 0.30
N THR A 35 11.20 -9.85 -0.45
CA THR A 35 11.24 -8.39 -0.56
C THR A 35 9.84 -7.84 -0.36
N VAL A 36 9.71 -6.85 0.52
CA VAL A 36 8.48 -6.07 0.68
C VAL A 36 8.76 -4.63 0.26
N ILE A 37 7.90 -4.08 -0.62
CA ILE A 37 7.97 -2.66 -0.99
C ILE A 37 6.65 -1.98 -0.62
N TYR A 38 6.77 -0.95 0.20
CA TYR A 38 5.68 -0.07 0.60
C TYR A 38 5.58 1.16 -0.29
N THR A 39 4.38 1.69 -0.49
CA THR A 39 4.18 3.05 -1.02
C THR A 39 3.05 3.75 -0.26
N HIS A 40 3.32 4.98 0.13
CA HIS A 40 2.37 5.86 0.82
C HIS A 40 1.31 6.42 -0.15
N GLY A 41 0.38 7.18 0.41
CA GLY A 41 -0.71 7.84 -0.32
C GLY A 41 -0.55 9.36 -0.46
N TRP A 42 -1.68 10.07 -0.35
CA TRP A 42 -1.77 11.52 -0.41
C TRP A 42 -1.11 12.17 0.82
N GLU A 43 -0.18 13.10 0.61
CA GLU A 43 0.64 13.70 1.67
C GLU A 43 0.52 15.24 1.66
N ALA A 44 -0.68 15.73 1.92
CA ALA A 44 -0.96 17.16 1.90
C ALA A 44 -0.04 17.97 2.83
N ASN A 45 0.64 18.97 2.28
CA ASN A 45 1.50 19.94 2.99
C ASN A 45 2.76 19.35 3.66
N ARG A 46 3.08 18.07 3.44
CA ARG A 46 4.21 17.42 4.10
C ARG A 46 5.58 17.93 3.69
N ILE A 47 5.74 18.38 2.45
CA ILE A 47 7.04 18.93 2.00
C ILE A 47 7.36 20.24 2.73
N ASN A 48 6.35 21.01 3.12
CA ASN A 48 6.54 22.22 3.93
C ASN A 48 6.92 21.88 5.38
N GLU A 49 6.52 20.71 5.87
CA GLU A 49 6.80 20.21 7.22
C GLU A 49 8.15 19.50 7.32
N ASN A 50 8.90 19.38 6.22
CA ASN A 50 10.10 18.53 6.11
C ASN A 50 9.81 17.08 6.54
N TYR A 51 8.60 16.62 6.26
CA TYR A 51 8.13 15.29 6.58
C TYR A 51 8.36 14.34 5.41
N ARG A 52 8.71 13.11 5.72
CA ARG A 52 8.67 11.97 4.80
C ARG A 52 8.29 10.74 5.62
N GLU A 53 7.29 9.99 5.16
CA GLU A 53 6.80 8.82 5.89
C GLU A 53 7.92 7.77 6.06
N THR A 54 7.98 7.14 7.23
CA THR A 54 8.99 6.12 7.57
C THR A 54 8.33 4.89 8.19
N PHE A 55 9.10 3.91 8.67
CA PHE A 55 8.56 2.78 9.44
C PHE A 55 8.52 3.02 10.95
N ASN A 56 9.00 4.18 11.41
CA ASN A 56 8.84 4.60 12.81
C ASN A 56 7.48 5.30 13.00
N TYR A 57 6.61 4.69 13.81
CA TYR A 57 5.23 5.14 13.92
C TYR A 57 5.11 6.54 14.58
N THR A 58 5.88 6.85 15.63
CA THR A 58 5.86 8.20 16.23
C THR A 58 6.31 9.29 15.26
N LEU A 59 7.20 9.00 14.30
CA LEU A 59 7.58 9.96 13.26
C LEU A 59 6.46 10.20 12.25
N ASN A 60 5.58 9.23 12.05
CA ASN A 60 4.43 9.31 11.14
C ASN A 60 3.20 9.98 11.80
N ASP A 61 2.98 9.70 13.08
CA ASP A 61 1.93 10.29 13.91
C ASP A 61 2.45 10.56 15.33
N SER A 62 2.88 11.80 15.58
CA SER A 62 3.39 12.21 16.89
C SER A 62 2.35 12.20 18.01
N ARG A 63 1.05 12.11 17.69
CA ARG A 63 -0.03 12.12 18.68
C ARG A 63 -0.37 10.73 19.18
N ASN A 64 -0.43 9.75 18.28
CA ASN A 64 -0.90 8.39 18.59
C ASN A 64 0.17 7.31 18.37
N GLY A 65 1.24 7.62 17.66
CA GLY A 65 2.28 6.68 17.28
C GLY A 65 3.15 6.28 18.46
N ILE A 66 3.58 5.02 18.44
CA ILE A 66 4.53 4.45 19.41
C ILE A 66 5.94 4.49 18.80
N ASP A 67 6.95 4.75 19.63
CA ASP A 67 8.34 4.84 19.16
C ASP A 67 8.91 3.45 18.90
N ILE A 68 8.55 2.91 17.75
CA ILE A 68 8.96 1.61 17.24
C ILE A 68 9.19 1.72 15.74
N ASP A 69 10.35 1.27 15.30
CA ASP A 69 10.62 1.07 13.88
C ASP A 69 10.13 -0.32 13.47
N THR A 70 9.01 -0.35 12.76
CA THR A 70 8.39 -1.61 12.34
C THR A 70 9.19 -2.35 11.28
N ALA A 71 10.14 -1.72 10.57
CA ALA A 71 10.98 -2.39 9.58
C ALA A 71 12.05 -3.28 10.21
N ASP A 72 12.51 -2.96 11.43
CA ASP A 72 13.61 -3.69 12.09
C ASP A 72 13.31 -5.19 12.21
N GLU A 73 12.07 -5.55 12.52
CA GLU A 73 11.66 -6.95 12.64
C GLU A 73 11.57 -7.67 11.29
N TRP A 74 11.16 -6.99 10.22
CA TRP A 74 11.21 -7.54 8.86
C TRP A 74 12.65 -7.83 8.43
N LEU A 75 13.55 -6.87 8.66
CA LEU A 75 14.98 -7.00 8.39
C LEU A 75 15.60 -8.15 9.19
N ARG A 76 15.26 -8.28 10.48
CA ARG A 76 15.71 -9.39 11.34
C ARG A 76 15.24 -10.76 10.83
N ARG A 77 14.10 -10.81 10.13
CA ARG A 77 13.57 -12.00 9.46
C ARG A 77 14.15 -12.23 8.06
N GLY A 78 15.13 -11.43 7.66
CA GLY A 78 15.85 -11.57 6.40
C GLY A 78 15.11 -11.02 5.18
N TRP A 79 14.12 -10.16 5.36
CA TRP A 79 13.46 -9.47 4.24
C TRP A 79 14.28 -8.26 3.79
N ASN A 80 14.28 -7.99 2.48
CA ASN A 80 14.52 -6.63 2.01
C ASN A 80 13.27 -5.78 2.27
N VAL A 81 13.45 -4.57 2.81
CA VAL A 81 12.35 -3.64 3.08
C VAL A 81 12.58 -2.37 2.27
N GLY A 82 11.63 -2.03 1.40
CA GLY A 82 11.71 -0.84 0.55
C GLY A 82 10.50 0.09 0.70
N VAL A 83 10.71 1.36 0.42
CA VAL A 83 9.64 2.34 0.19
C VAL A 83 9.82 2.97 -1.17
N PHE A 84 8.79 2.92 -2.00
CA PHE A 84 8.71 3.78 -3.17
C PHE A 84 8.10 5.12 -2.75
N TYR A 85 8.92 6.16 -2.86
CA TYR A 85 8.51 7.50 -2.52
C TYR A 85 8.09 8.28 -3.75
N TRP A 86 6.95 8.94 -3.60
CA TRP A 86 6.39 9.89 -4.55
C TRP A 86 5.75 11.07 -3.81
N ASP A 87 6.23 11.35 -2.59
CA ASP A 87 5.72 12.34 -1.62
C ASP A 87 5.62 13.74 -2.21
N GLN A 88 6.61 14.16 -3.00
CA GLN A 88 6.53 15.46 -3.66
C GLN A 88 5.45 15.52 -4.76
N PHE A 89 5.14 14.39 -5.40
CA PHE A 89 4.05 14.32 -6.37
C PHE A 89 2.68 14.18 -5.69
N SER A 90 2.62 13.51 -4.54
CA SER A 90 1.40 13.29 -3.77
C SER A 90 1.07 14.42 -2.80
N ASP A 91 1.99 15.35 -2.52
CA ASP A 91 1.71 16.59 -1.80
C ASP A 91 0.96 17.58 -2.70
N GLU A 92 -0.33 17.29 -2.85
CA GLU A 92 -1.30 18.09 -3.57
C GLU A 92 -2.34 18.68 -2.63
N LEU A 93 -3.02 19.74 -3.08
CA LEU A 93 -4.11 20.35 -2.30
C LEU A 93 -5.37 19.49 -2.25
N SER A 94 -5.48 18.51 -3.15
CA SER A 94 -6.61 17.59 -3.24
C SER A 94 -6.10 16.19 -3.58
N PRO A 95 -6.64 15.13 -2.96
CA PRO A 95 -6.28 13.76 -3.30
C PRO A 95 -6.62 13.43 -4.76
N LEU A 96 -7.59 14.11 -5.38
CA LEU A 96 -7.97 13.87 -6.78
C LEU A 96 -6.83 14.22 -7.77
N VAL A 97 -6.07 15.27 -7.48
CA VAL A 97 -4.93 15.68 -8.32
C VAL A 97 -3.78 14.68 -8.17
N ALA A 98 -3.54 14.21 -6.95
CA ALA A 98 -2.55 13.15 -6.70
C ALA A 98 -2.96 11.83 -7.35
N GLU A 99 -4.25 11.47 -7.29
CA GLU A 99 -4.81 10.26 -7.91
C GLU A 99 -4.62 10.28 -9.43
N ALA A 100 -4.88 11.40 -10.10
CA ALA A 100 -4.73 11.50 -11.55
C ALA A 100 -3.30 11.18 -12.05
N LYS A 101 -2.28 11.56 -11.28
CA LYS A 101 -0.86 11.28 -11.58
C LYS A 101 -0.52 9.80 -11.49
N ILE A 102 -1.32 8.99 -10.78
CA ILE A 102 -1.15 7.54 -10.71
C ILE A 102 -1.28 6.93 -12.10
N TYR A 103 -2.23 7.44 -12.89
CA TYR A 103 -2.63 6.85 -14.17
C TYR A 103 -2.08 7.58 -15.39
N SER A 104 -1.79 8.87 -15.28
CA SER A 104 -1.41 9.70 -16.42
C SER A 104 -0.37 10.76 -16.07
N ALA A 105 0.61 10.93 -16.95
CA ALA A 105 1.61 12.01 -16.85
C ALA A 105 1.01 13.41 -17.10
N ASP A 106 -0.09 13.47 -17.85
CA ASP A 106 -0.86 14.71 -18.07
C ASP A 106 -1.81 15.00 -16.89
N GLY A 107 -2.08 13.98 -16.06
CA GLY A 107 -2.94 14.06 -14.89
C GLY A 107 -4.35 14.56 -15.22
N ASP A 108 -4.93 15.36 -14.32
CA ASP A 108 -6.19 16.08 -14.49
C ASP A 108 -6.00 17.47 -15.15
N GLY A 109 -4.95 17.61 -15.96
CA GLY A 109 -4.50 18.91 -16.48
C GLY A 109 -3.52 19.65 -15.56
N LYS A 110 -3.15 19.08 -14.41
CA LYS A 110 -2.02 19.55 -13.58
C LYS A 110 -0.70 18.85 -13.88
N GLY A 111 -0.72 17.77 -14.66
CA GLY A 111 0.44 16.97 -15.01
C GLY A 111 1.25 16.46 -13.83
N MET A 112 2.47 16.05 -14.10
CA MET A 112 3.46 15.65 -13.09
C MET A 112 4.13 16.84 -12.38
N ARG A 113 3.38 17.88 -12.00
CA ARG A 113 3.91 18.90 -11.09
C ARG A 113 4.17 18.29 -9.72
N TRP A 114 5.08 18.86 -8.97
CA TRP A 114 5.46 18.39 -7.64
C TRP A 114 5.68 19.56 -6.69
N ARG A 115 5.50 19.31 -5.39
CA ARG A 115 5.59 20.31 -4.33
C ARG A 115 7.04 20.66 -4.00
N THR A 116 7.30 21.97 -3.94
CA THR A 116 8.48 22.56 -3.29
C THR A 116 8.03 23.28 -2.02
N GLN A 117 8.97 23.67 -1.16
CA GLN A 117 8.69 24.55 -0.02
C GLN A 117 8.13 25.94 -0.44
N SER A 118 8.26 26.31 -1.72
CA SER A 118 7.85 27.60 -2.27
C SER A 118 6.61 27.53 -3.16
N GLY A 119 6.03 26.35 -3.38
CA GLY A 119 4.89 26.17 -4.28
C GLY A 119 4.95 24.86 -5.07
N PHE A 120 4.64 24.93 -6.36
CA PHE A 120 4.71 23.78 -7.28
C PHE A 120 5.76 24.02 -8.36
N SER A 121 6.39 22.95 -8.81
CA SER A 121 7.35 22.94 -9.92
C SER A 121 7.03 21.79 -10.88
N THR A 122 7.44 21.92 -12.13
CA THR A 122 7.49 20.82 -13.12
C THR A 122 8.93 20.50 -13.54
N ALA A 123 9.91 21.23 -12.99
CA ALA A 123 11.31 21.05 -13.34
C ALA A 123 11.78 19.65 -12.93
N GLY A 124 12.44 18.95 -13.86
CA GLY A 124 12.95 17.60 -13.63
C GLY A 124 11.89 16.49 -13.64
N SER A 125 10.60 16.81 -13.81
CA SER A 125 9.56 15.79 -13.90
C SER A 125 9.79 14.89 -15.13
N PRO A 126 9.76 13.56 -14.97
CA PRO A 126 9.94 12.63 -16.08
C PRO A 126 8.85 12.81 -17.14
N SER A 127 9.26 13.03 -18.38
CA SER A 127 8.31 13.25 -19.48
C SER A 127 7.54 11.97 -19.80
N GLY A 128 6.21 12.08 -19.89
CA GLY A 128 5.33 11.00 -20.34
C GLY A 128 5.18 9.82 -19.38
N LYS A 129 5.62 9.94 -18.11
CA LYS A 129 5.50 8.88 -17.11
C LYS A 129 4.56 9.24 -15.97
N SER A 130 3.59 8.36 -15.71
CA SER A 130 2.74 8.36 -14.52
C SER A 130 3.50 7.81 -13.30
N ILE A 131 2.93 7.89 -12.10
CA ILE A 131 3.51 7.27 -10.91
C ILE A 131 3.62 5.75 -11.06
N VAL A 132 2.66 5.10 -11.72
CA VAL A 132 2.73 3.66 -12.02
C VAL A 132 3.91 3.36 -12.92
N ASP A 133 4.18 4.16 -13.94
CA ASP A 133 5.36 3.98 -14.81
C ASP A 133 6.65 4.13 -14.00
N LEU A 134 6.74 5.17 -13.17
CA LEU A 134 7.91 5.43 -12.34
C LEU A 134 8.18 4.30 -11.33
N PHE A 135 7.12 3.75 -10.72
CA PHE A 135 7.29 2.65 -9.78
C PHE A 135 7.63 1.34 -10.48
N THR A 136 6.97 1.03 -11.60
CA THR A 136 7.26 -0.17 -12.39
C THR A 136 8.72 -0.15 -12.86
N ASP A 137 9.20 0.99 -13.35
CA ASP A 137 10.59 1.15 -13.77
C ASP A 137 11.58 1.05 -12.61
N ALA A 138 11.24 1.58 -11.43
CA ALA A 138 12.07 1.44 -10.24
C ALA A 138 12.18 -0.02 -9.76
N ILE A 139 11.10 -0.80 -9.85
CA ILE A 139 11.12 -2.24 -9.55
C ILE A 139 11.97 -3.00 -10.57
N GLU A 140 11.74 -2.76 -11.86
CA GLU A 140 12.52 -3.40 -12.93
C GLU A 140 14.02 -3.13 -12.76
N GLU A 141 14.38 -1.89 -12.52
CA GLU A 141 15.75 -1.47 -12.30
C GLU A 141 16.38 -2.13 -11.06
N ALA A 142 15.68 -2.10 -9.92
CA ALA A 142 16.25 -2.57 -8.65
C ALA A 142 16.26 -4.09 -8.50
N LEU A 143 15.29 -4.78 -9.13
CA LEU A 143 15.04 -6.20 -8.88
C LEU A 143 15.31 -7.09 -10.11
N LEU A 144 15.89 -6.58 -11.21
CA LEU A 144 16.13 -7.41 -12.40
C LEU A 144 16.93 -8.69 -12.13
N ALA A 145 17.90 -8.62 -11.21
CA ALA A 145 18.76 -9.74 -10.80
C ALA A 145 18.30 -10.42 -9.50
N TYR A 146 17.14 -10.06 -8.97
CA TYR A 146 16.58 -10.61 -7.75
C TYR A 146 15.83 -11.92 -8.05
N ALA A 147 16.10 -12.96 -7.26
CA ALA A 147 15.49 -14.28 -7.44
C ALA A 147 14.39 -14.61 -6.43
N GLY A 148 14.26 -13.81 -5.36
CA GLY A 148 13.28 -14.05 -4.31
C GLY A 148 11.87 -13.61 -4.67
N ARG A 149 10.98 -13.65 -3.66
CA ARG A 149 9.57 -13.28 -3.78
C ARG A 149 9.37 -11.78 -3.56
N LEU A 150 8.41 -11.20 -4.28
CA LEU A 150 8.00 -9.80 -4.15
C LEU A 150 6.63 -9.68 -3.48
N ARG A 151 6.54 -8.82 -2.47
CA ARG A 151 5.30 -8.36 -1.85
C ARG A 151 5.18 -6.85 -2.01
N LEU A 152 4.02 -6.37 -2.45
CA LEU A 152 3.74 -4.94 -2.54
C LEU A 152 2.70 -4.52 -1.51
N VAL A 153 2.91 -3.39 -0.86
CA VAL A 153 2.02 -2.84 0.17
C VAL A 153 1.71 -1.38 -0.18
N GLY A 154 0.43 -1.02 -0.27
CA GLY A 154 0.03 0.33 -0.62
C GLY A 154 -0.96 0.89 0.39
N HIS A 155 -0.70 2.08 0.92
CA HIS A 155 -1.60 2.77 1.86
C HIS A 155 -2.37 3.90 1.18
N SER A 156 -3.69 4.01 1.45
CA SER A 156 -4.52 5.09 0.92
C SER A 156 -4.47 5.12 -0.63
N LEU A 157 -4.08 6.23 -1.26
CA LEU A 157 -3.81 6.28 -2.71
C LEU A 157 -2.70 5.31 -3.16
N GLY A 158 -1.75 4.99 -2.30
CA GLY A 158 -0.71 4.01 -2.57
C GLY A 158 -1.27 2.63 -2.87
N SER A 159 -2.48 2.29 -2.40
CA SER A 159 -3.19 1.07 -2.79
C SER A 159 -3.48 1.01 -4.30
N GLN A 160 -3.87 2.13 -4.92
CA GLN A 160 -4.05 2.20 -6.37
C GLN A 160 -2.72 2.05 -7.11
N VAL A 161 -1.66 2.67 -6.57
CA VAL A 161 -0.29 2.57 -7.11
C VAL A 161 0.18 1.11 -7.16
N VAL A 162 0.06 0.34 -6.06
CA VAL A 162 0.50 -1.07 -6.04
C VAL A 162 -0.36 -1.98 -6.91
N LEU A 163 -1.67 -1.73 -7.02
CA LEU A 163 -2.55 -2.50 -7.88
C LEU A 163 -2.15 -2.37 -9.35
N GLU A 164 -2.07 -1.13 -9.84
CA GLU A 164 -1.76 -0.90 -11.25
C GLU A 164 -0.29 -1.19 -11.58
N THR A 165 0.64 -0.98 -10.63
CA THR A 165 2.03 -1.44 -10.78
C THR A 165 2.08 -2.97 -10.88
N SER A 166 1.33 -3.71 -10.06
CA SER A 166 1.28 -5.17 -10.15
C SER A 166 0.77 -5.63 -11.51
N LYS A 167 -0.22 -4.94 -12.08
CA LYS A 167 -0.73 -5.19 -13.44
C LYS A 167 0.31 -4.90 -14.52
N ALA A 168 1.04 -3.78 -14.41
CA ALA A 168 2.12 -3.44 -15.33
C ALA A 168 3.25 -4.48 -15.29
N LEU A 169 3.65 -4.93 -14.10
CA LEU A 169 4.61 -6.02 -13.91
C LEU A 169 4.12 -7.33 -14.54
N ALA A 170 2.85 -7.66 -14.36
CA ALA A 170 2.21 -8.82 -14.98
C ALA A 170 2.34 -8.83 -16.51
N LEU A 171 2.09 -7.69 -17.15
CA LEU A 171 2.26 -7.54 -18.61
C LEU A 171 3.73 -7.67 -19.05
N ARG A 172 4.67 -7.14 -18.25
CA ARG A 172 6.11 -7.27 -18.52
C ARG A 172 6.60 -8.72 -18.33
N VAL A 173 6.04 -9.46 -17.37
CA VAL A 173 6.30 -10.90 -17.21
C VAL A 173 5.75 -11.69 -18.40
N ASP A 174 4.52 -11.41 -18.84
CA ASP A 174 3.90 -12.14 -19.96
C ASP A 174 4.63 -11.93 -21.29
N SER A 175 5.23 -10.75 -21.47
CA SER A 175 6.06 -10.43 -22.65
C SER A 175 7.50 -10.91 -22.54
N GLY A 176 7.89 -11.51 -21.42
CA GLY A 176 9.25 -12.01 -21.18
C GLY A 176 10.28 -10.92 -20.90
N LEU A 177 9.84 -9.68 -20.62
CA LEU A 177 10.72 -8.57 -20.24
C LEU A 177 11.18 -8.67 -18.79
N LEU A 178 10.35 -9.24 -17.91
CA LEU A 178 10.69 -9.49 -16.50
C LEU A 178 10.60 -10.99 -16.16
N PRO A 179 11.43 -11.49 -15.25
CA PRO A 179 11.33 -12.87 -14.80
C PRO A 179 10.04 -13.08 -13.97
N PRO A 180 9.44 -14.28 -13.99
CA PRO A 180 8.15 -14.54 -13.35
C PRO A 180 8.09 -14.25 -11.85
N ASN A 181 9.22 -14.30 -11.13
CA ASN A 181 9.27 -14.03 -9.70
C ASN A 181 9.04 -12.55 -9.34
N LEU A 182 9.08 -11.63 -10.33
CA LEU A 182 8.72 -10.23 -10.13
C LEU A 182 7.23 -9.94 -10.31
N LEU A 183 6.42 -10.93 -10.69
CA LEU A 183 4.98 -10.85 -10.41
C LEU A 183 4.80 -10.96 -8.88
N PRO A 184 4.21 -9.96 -8.20
CA PRO A 184 4.06 -10.02 -6.75
C PRO A 184 3.31 -11.28 -6.33
N SER A 185 3.83 -12.01 -5.34
CA SER A 185 3.10 -13.16 -4.79
C SER A 185 1.93 -12.70 -3.92
N ARG A 186 2.06 -11.51 -3.31
CA ARG A 186 1.07 -10.90 -2.41
C ARG A 186 1.03 -9.38 -2.56
N VAL A 187 -0.18 -8.84 -2.54
CA VAL A 187 -0.46 -7.40 -2.53
C VAL A 187 -1.34 -7.07 -1.33
N ALA A 188 -0.90 -6.11 -0.51
CA ALA A 188 -1.59 -5.69 0.70
C ALA A 188 -2.09 -4.24 0.56
N LEU A 189 -3.41 -4.06 0.72
CA LEU A 189 -4.09 -2.78 0.56
C LEU A 189 -4.44 -2.22 1.94
N MET A 190 -3.67 -1.22 2.40
CA MET A 190 -3.82 -0.62 3.71
C MET A 190 -4.75 0.59 3.60
N ASP A 191 -5.93 0.46 4.19
CA ASP A 191 -7.01 1.43 4.20
C ASP A 191 -7.18 2.14 2.84
N PRO A 192 -7.47 1.39 1.75
CA PRO A 192 -7.38 1.91 0.39
C PRO A 192 -8.37 3.05 0.15
N TYR A 193 -7.91 4.09 -0.54
CA TYR A 193 -8.74 5.18 -1.03
C TYR A 193 -9.02 4.97 -2.52
N PHE A 194 -10.27 5.13 -2.93
CA PHE A 194 -10.69 5.26 -4.32
C PHE A 194 -11.59 6.48 -4.44
N SER A 195 -11.29 7.40 -5.35
CA SER A 195 -12.18 8.55 -5.55
C SER A 195 -13.50 8.12 -6.21
N LEU A 196 -14.59 8.80 -5.83
CA LEU A 196 -15.89 8.60 -6.49
C LEU A 196 -15.88 9.32 -7.85
N LYS A 197 -16.31 8.62 -8.90
CA LYS A 197 -16.52 9.24 -10.21
C LYS A 197 -17.81 10.07 -10.20
N LEU A 198 -17.67 11.35 -10.51
CA LEU A 198 -18.78 12.31 -10.59
C LEU A 198 -18.58 13.15 -11.85
N PRO A 199 -19.46 13.07 -12.87
CA PRO A 199 -19.20 13.62 -14.21
C PRO A 199 -18.73 15.09 -14.28
N PHE A 200 -19.11 15.93 -13.31
CA PHE A 200 -18.75 17.36 -13.30
C PHE A 200 -17.76 17.75 -12.20
N VAL A 201 -17.42 16.84 -11.29
CA VAL A 201 -16.53 17.11 -10.14
C VAL A 201 -15.24 16.32 -10.25
N ASN A 202 -15.36 15.05 -10.67
CA ASN A 202 -14.26 14.13 -10.87
C ASN A 202 -14.63 13.15 -11.99
N PRO A 203 -14.51 13.57 -13.27
CA PRO A 203 -14.91 12.74 -14.41
C PRO A 203 -13.97 11.53 -14.60
N GLN A 204 -12.76 11.61 -14.05
CA GLN A 204 -11.70 10.59 -14.16
C GLN A 204 -11.28 10.31 -15.62
N ASP A 205 -11.25 11.34 -16.46
CA ASP A 205 -10.88 11.22 -17.88
C ASP A 205 -9.39 10.89 -18.11
N TYR A 206 -8.58 10.96 -17.06
CA TYR A 206 -7.17 10.57 -17.05
C TYR A 206 -6.97 9.05 -16.99
N LEU A 207 -8.04 8.28 -16.78
CA LEU A 207 -7.94 6.82 -16.71
C LEU A 207 -7.67 6.21 -18.09
N PRO A 208 -7.06 5.01 -18.15
CA PRO A 208 -6.88 4.28 -19.40
C PRO A 208 -8.20 4.13 -20.16
N ALA A 209 -8.12 4.17 -21.49
CA ALA A 209 -9.30 4.05 -22.35
C ALA A 209 -10.13 2.78 -22.01
N GLY A 210 -11.43 2.97 -21.80
CA GLY A 210 -12.36 1.90 -21.41
C GLY A 210 -12.48 1.65 -19.90
N ALA A 211 -11.68 2.31 -19.06
CA ALA A 211 -11.87 2.26 -17.61
C ALA A 211 -13.10 3.08 -17.19
N GLU A 212 -13.98 2.46 -16.40
CA GLU A 212 -15.22 3.11 -15.93
C GLU A 212 -14.94 4.06 -14.76
N SER A 213 -14.21 3.60 -13.76
CA SER A 213 -13.77 4.38 -12.60
C SER A 213 -12.52 3.75 -11.97
N THR A 214 -11.84 4.47 -11.07
CA THR A 214 -10.74 3.90 -10.26
C THR A 214 -11.19 2.69 -9.45
N GLY A 215 -12.39 2.73 -8.86
CA GLY A 215 -12.96 1.61 -8.12
C GLY A 215 -13.19 0.37 -8.99
N LYS A 216 -13.77 0.54 -10.19
CA LYS A 216 -13.99 -0.59 -11.13
C LYS A 216 -12.69 -1.11 -11.74
N LEU A 217 -11.72 -0.24 -11.99
CA LEU A 217 -10.40 -0.64 -12.44
C LEU A 217 -9.70 -1.50 -11.38
N ALA A 218 -9.80 -1.13 -10.10
CA ALA A 218 -9.27 -1.93 -9.00
C ALA A 218 -9.89 -3.33 -8.93
N VAL A 219 -11.22 -3.45 -9.09
CA VAL A 219 -11.92 -4.75 -9.18
C VAL A 219 -11.34 -5.61 -10.30
N GLN A 220 -11.25 -5.05 -11.51
CA GLN A 220 -10.72 -5.76 -12.68
C GLN A 220 -9.28 -6.22 -12.46
N THR A 221 -8.45 -5.35 -11.89
CA THR A 221 -7.04 -5.64 -11.59
C THR A 221 -6.91 -6.76 -10.55
N VAL A 222 -7.66 -6.71 -9.45
CA VAL A 222 -7.64 -7.77 -8.42
C VAL A 222 -8.09 -9.11 -9.01
N GLN A 223 -9.17 -9.14 -9.79
CA GLN A 223 -9.67 -10.36 -10.42
C GLN A 223 -8.65 -10.97 -11.39
N ALA A 224 -8.07 -10.14 -12.28
CA ALA A 224 -7.11 -10.59 -13.28
C ALA A 224 -5.82 -11.14 -12.63
N LEU A 225 -5.31 -10.47 -11.60
CA LEU A 225 -4.09 -10.90 -10.91
C LEU A 225 -4.34 -12.10 -9.99
N SER A 226 -5.50 -12.19 -9.35
CA SER A 226 -5.88 -13.36 -8.53
C SER A 226 -5.93 -14.64 -9.38
N ALA A 227 -6.43 -14.54 -10.61
CA ALA A 227 -6.42 -15.64 -11.57
C ALA A 227 -5.01 -16.12 -11.95
N ARG A 228 -3.98 -15.29 -11.69
CA ARG A 228 -2.55 -15.60 -11.88
C ARG A 228 -1.85 -16.05 -10.60
N GLY A 229 -2.60 -16.23 -9.51
CA GLY A 229 -2.08 -16.72 -8.23
C GLY A 229 -1.61 -15.64 -7.25
N VAL A 230 -1.71 -14.35 -7.62
CA VAL A 230 -1.44 -13.22 -6.72
C VAL A 230 -2.46 -13.23 -5.58
N VAL A 231 -1.99 -13.11 -4.35
CA VAL A 231 -2.84 -13.09 -3.16
C VAL A 231 -3.10 -11.66 -2.72
N PHE A 232 -4.35 -11.33 -2.40
CA PHE A 232 -4.74 -10.00 -1.97
C PHE A 232 -5.24 -10.00 -0.54
N GLU A 233 -4.80 -9.00 0.23
CA GLU A 233 -5.36 -8.67 1.54
C GLU A 233 -5.72 -7.19 1.60
N LEU A 234 -6.75 -6.85 2.37
CA LEU A 234 -7.23 -5.49 2.51
C LEU A 234 -7.56 -5.22 3.98
N TRP A 235 -6.95 -4.19 4.54
CA TRP A 235 -7.09 -3.82 5.94
C TRP A 235 -7.79 -2.48 6.05
N LYS A 236 -8.90 -2.39 6.78
CA LYS A 236 -9.59 -1.15 7.12
C LYS A 236 -9.43 -0.87 8.61
N THR A 237 -8.93 0.31 8.94
CA THR A 237 -8.78 0.78 10.33
C THR A 237 -9.57 2.06 10.61
N SER A 238 -10.09 2.71 9.57
CA SER A 238 -10.80 3.97 9.66
C SER A 238 -12.09 3.98 8.82
N PRO A 239 -13.05 4.85 9.16
CA PRO A 239 -14.20 5.12 8.29
C PRO A 239 -13.86 6.08 7.15
N LEU A 240 -12.69 6.73 7.14
CA LEU A 240 -12.34 7.85 6.26
C LEU A 240 -12.51 7.50 4.78
N THR A 241 -12.08 6.30 4.41
CA THR A 241 -12.11 5.78 3.04
C THR A 241 -13.39 5.00 2.71
N GLN A 242 -14.41 5.12 3.56
CA GLN A 242 -15.71 4.45 3.44
C GLN A 242 -16.88 5.43 3.37
N LEU A 243 -16.59 6.74 3.37
CA LEU A 243 -17.59 7.81 3.31
C LEU A 243 -18.12 7.96 1.87
N PHE A 244 -19.22 7.28 1.57
CA PHE A 244 -19.93 7.42 0.31
C PHE A 244 -20.31 8.89 0.04
N GLY A 245 -20.08 9.34 -1.20
CA GLY A 245 -20.27 10.75 -1.60
C GLY A 245 -19.01 11.61 -1.47
N VAL A 246 -17.99 11.12 -0.76
CA VAL A 246 -16.63 11.71 -0.70
C VAL A 246 -15.60 10.78 -1.37
N CYS A 247 -15.77 9.48 -1.20
CA CYS A 247 -14.97 8.42 -1.81
C CYS A 247 -15.86 7.25 -2.25
N ASP A 248 -15.31 6.32 -3.03
CA ASP A 248 -15.91 5.03 -3.34
C ASP A 248 -15.46 3.99 -2.29
N PRO A 249 -16.36 3.50 -1.41
CA PRO A 249 -16.01 2.47 -0.41
C PRO A 249 -15.56 1.14 -1.02
N ASN A 250 -15.87 0.92 -2.30
CA ASN A 250 -15.50 -0.23 -3.12
C ASN A 250 -15.69 -1.59 -2.43
N ILE A 251 -16.94 -1.86 -2.03
CA ILE A 251 -17.33 -3.12 -1.37
C ILE A 251 -16.96 -4.35 -2.22
N GLU A 252 -16.95 -4.21 -3.54
CA GLU A 252 -16.56 -5.30 -4.44
C GLU A 252 -15.10 -5.71 -4.26
N VAL A 253 -14.15 -4.75 -4.16
CA VAL A 253 -12.75 -5.07 -3.84
C VAL A 253 -12.64 -5.70 -2.45
N ASN A 254 -13.42 -5.22 -1.47
CA ASN A 254 -13.44 -5.82 -0.13
C ASN A 254 -13.82 -7.32 -0.17
N GLN A 255 -14.76 -7.69 -1.04
CA GLN A 255 -15.21 -9.07 -1.20
C GLN A 255 -14.28 -9.95 -2.05
N LEU A 256 -13.28 -9.35 -2.71
CA LEU A 256 -12.27 -10.05 -3.52
C LEU A 256 -10.94 -10.26 -2.80
N CYS A 257 -10.68 -9.51 -1.72
CA CYS A 257 -9.44 -9.60 -0.94
C CYS A 257 -9.70 -10.33 0.39
N ALA A 258 -8.68 -10.89 1.03
CA ALA A 258 -8.77 -11.26 2.45
C ALA A 258 -9.01 -9.99 3.27
N PHE A 259 -10.28 -9.72 3.59
CA PHE A 259 -10.69 -8.46 4.20
C PHE A 259 -10.58 -8.52 5.72
N VAL A 260 -9.99 -7.46 6.27
CA VAL A 260 -9.73 -7.26 7.68
C VAL A 260 -10.31 -5.93 8.13
N GLU A 261 -11.24 -5.97 9.06
CA GLU A 261 -11.69 -4.82 9.82
C GLU A 261 -10.96 -4.84 11.17
N ARG A 262 -10.16 -3.80 11.42
CA ARG A 262 -9.36 -3.68 12.63
C ARG A 262 -9.68 -2.36 13.32
N TYR A 263 -9.78 -2.36 14.65
CA TYR A 263 -10.20 -1.21 15.43
C TYR A 263 -9.04 -0.72 16.30
N PRO A 264 -8.32 0.35 15.90
CA PRO A 264 -7.30 0.96 16.74
C PRO A 264 -7.94 1.88 17.79
N ASP A 265 -8.63 1.31 18.77
CA ASP A 265 -9.40 2.05 19.78
C ASP A 265 -8.56 2.73 20.86
N TRP A 266 -7.24 2.52 20.90
CA TRP A 266 -6.33 3.45 21.61
C TRP A 266 -6.28 4.83 20.94
N ILE A 267 -6.71 4.94 19.68
CA ILE A 267 -6.88 6.19 18.95
C ILE A 267 -8.34 6.62 19.05
N GLY A 268 -8.55 7.86 19.49
CA GLY A 268 -9.90 8.42 19.66
C GLY A 268 -10.77 8.24 18.40
N MET A 269 -12.04 7.88 18.59
CA MET A 269 -12.97 7.57 17.48
C MET A 269 -13.15 8.70 16.47
N SER A 270 -12.93 9.96 16.88
CA SER A 270 -12.99 11.14 16.02
C SER A 270 -11.69 11.44 15.29
N ASP A 271 -10.57 10.82 15.66
CA ASP A 271 -9.28 10.99 14.99
C ASP A 271 -9.16 10.05 13.79
N TRP A 272 -10.01 10.29 12.78
CA TRP A 272 -10.07 9.47 11.57
C TRP A 272 -8.72 9.43 10.84
N GLN A 273 -7.95 10.51 10.89
CA GLN A 273 -6.61 10.57 10.30
C GLN A 273 -5.63 9.65 11.04
N GLY A 274 -5.58 9.70 12.37
CA GLY A 274 -4.72 8.79 13.16
C GLY A 274 -5.09 7.33 12.93
N ARG A 275 -6.39 7.03 12.87
CA ARG A 275 -6.90 5.68 12.57
C ARG A 275 -6.55 5.24 11.14
N HIS A 276 -6.57 6.14 10.16
CA HIS A 276 -6.16 5.87 8.78
C HIS A 276 -4.67 5.52 8.70
N ILE A 277 -3.80 6.34 9.32
CA ILE A 277 -2.35 6.13 9.38
C ILE A 277 -1.99 4.84 10.16
N ALA A 278 -2.83 4.39 11.09
CA ALA A 278 -2.59 3.16 11.85
C ALA A 278 -2.52 1.90 10.96
N ALA A 279 -3.19 1.86 9.80
CA ALA A 279 -3.25 0.67 8.95
C ALA A 279 -1.86 0.11 8.55
N PRO A 280 -0.99 0.87 7.86
CA PRO A 280 0.35 0.37 7.52
C PRO A 280 1.16 0.04 8.78
N ASN A 281 1.12 0.88 9.82
CA ASN A 281 1.93 0.66 11.03
C ASN A 281 1.54 -0.65 11.75
N LEU A 282 0.25 -0.96 11.85
CA LEU A 282 -0.23 -2.23 12.42
C LEU A 282 0.13 -3.43 11.55
N TYR A 283 0.01 -3.29 10.24
CA TYR A 283 0.41 -4.34 9.30
C TYR A 283 1.90 -4.65 9.40
N PHE A 284 2.76 -3.62 9.34
CA PHE A 284 4.20 -3.82 9.43
C PHE A 284 4.62 -4.34 10.81
N ASN A 285 3.97 -3.91 11.90
CA ASN A 285 4.21 -4.51 13.23
C ASN A 285 3.82 -6.00 13.26
N SER A 286 2.82 -6.41 12.48
CA SER A 286 2.30 -7.78 12.44
C SER A 286 3.23 -8.89 12.02
N ILE A 287 4.34 -8.54 11.37
CA ILE A 287 5.34 -9.54 11.03
C ILE A 287 5.98 -10.16 12.29
N GLY A 288 6.06 -9.42 13.40
CA GLY A 288 6.81 -9.81 14.59
C GLY A 288 6.19 -10.94 15.41
N PHE A 289 4.94 -11.27 15.11
CA PHE A 289 4.11 -12.12 15.95
C PHE A 289 3.52 -13.27 15.11
N PRO A 290 3.16 -14.40 15.73
CA PRO A 290 2.39 -15.42 15.04
C PRO A 290 1.06 -14.85 14.51
N PRO A 291 0.51 -15.40 13.42
CA PRO A 291 -0.82 -15.03 12.98
C PRO A 291 -1.86 -15.12 14.13
N PRO A 292 -2.68 -14.09 14.33
CA PRO A 292 -3.62 -14.02 15.44
C PRO A 292 -4.71 -15.09 15.27
N PRO A 293 -5.21 -15.73 16.33
CA PRO A 293 -6.23 -16.77 16.20
C PRO A 293 -7.53 -16.18 15.64
N THR A 294 -8.16 -16.92 14.73
CA THR A 294 -9.46 -16.59 14.15
C THR A 294 -10.52 -17.58 14.55
N SER A 295 -11.71 -17.09 14.91
CA SER A 295 -12.87 -17.90 15.24
C SER A 295 -14.00 -17.71 14.22
N ARG A 296 -14.86 -18.71 14.09
CA ARG A 296 -16.10 -18.66 13.29
C ARG A 296 -17.22 -19.27 14.11
N LYS A 297 -18.24 -18.47 14.43
CA LYS A 297 -19.35 -18.88 15.31
C LYS A 297 -18.86 -19.47 16.65
N GLY A 298 -17.82 -18.88 17.23
CA GLY A 298 -17.25 -19.31 18.51
C GLY A 298 -16.41 -20.58 18.46
N SER A 299 -16.14 -21.15 17.28
CA SER A 299 -15.22 -22.28 17.08
C SER A 299 -13.94 -21.80 16.41
N SER A 300 -12.77 -22.34 16.79
CA SER A 300 -11.51 -22.03 16.11
C SER A 300 -11.62 -22.33 14.61
N SER A 301 -11.21 -21.36 13.80
CA SER A 301 -11.25 -21.40 12.34
C SER A 301 -9.85 -21.24 11.71
N GLY A 302 -8.80 -21.37 12.52
CA GLY A 302 -7.41 -21.27 12.08
C GLY A 302 -6.74 -19.93 12.41
N SER A 303 -5.74 -19.58 11.59
CA SER A 303 -4.95 -18.36 11.67
C SER A 303 -5.68 -17.18 11.01
N GLY A 304 -5.57 -16.02 11.62
CA GLY A 304 -6.05 -14.76 11.09
C GLY A 304 -5.05 -14.06 10.18
N PRO A 305 -5.47 -12.93 9.59
CA PRO A 305 -4.63 -12.13 8.72
C PRO A 305 -3.55 -11.42 9.53
N SER A 306 -2.31 -11.57 9.07
CA SER A 306 -1.11 -10.91 9.58
C SER A 306 -0.08 -10.84 8.44
N ALA A 307 0.85 -9.90 8.53
CA ALA A 307 2.02 -9.88 7.66
C ALA A 307 2.86 -11.17 7.79
N SER A 308 2.83 -11.84 8.95
CA SER A 308 3.49 -13.12 9.19
C SER A 308 2.72 -14.33 8.66
N SER A 309 1.44 -14.18 8.30
CA SER A 309 0.66 -15.26 7.68
C SER A 309 1.26 -15.63 6.33
N THR A 310 1.23 -16.91 6.01
CA THR A 310 1.61 -17.44 4.70
C THR A 310 0.67 -16.94 3.60
N ASP A 311 1.14 -16.97 2.35
CA ASP A 311 0.28 -16.60 1.21
C ASP A 311 -0.87 -17.63 1.05
N GLU A 312 -0.69 -18.87 1.50
CA GLU A 312 -1.71 -19.91 1.56
C GLU A 312 -2.83 -19.58 2.56
N GLU A 313 -2.48 -19.17 3.78
CA GLU A 313 -3.47 -18.76 4.80
C GLU A 313 -4.28 -17.55 4.34
N ILE A 314 -3.63 -16.54 3.73
CA ILE A 314 -4.34 -15.37 3.19
C ILE A 314 -5.22 -15.76 2.00
N ARG A 315 -4.76 -16.68 1.13
CA ARG A 315 -5.57 -17.19 0.01
C ARG A 315 -6.81 -17.93 0.51
N GLU A 316 -6.71 -18.68 1.62
CA GLU A 316 -7.85 -19.30 2.26
C GLU A 316 -8.86 -18.26 2.74
N LEU A 317 -8.41 -17.22 3.46
CA LEU A 317 -9.27 -16.10 3.87
C LEU A 317 -9.93 -15.41 2.67
N MET A 318 -9.17 -15.14 1.62
CA MET A 318 -9.65 -14.54 0.37
C MET A 318 -10.77 -15.37 -0.28
N SER A 319 -10.70 -16.71 -0.20
CA SER A 319 -11.76 -17.59 -0.72
C SER A 319 -13.08 -17.48 0.05
N LEU A 320 -13.04 -16.99 1.29
CA LEU A 320 -14.21 -16.79 2.15
C LEU A 320 -14.81 -15.39 2.00
N SER A 321 -14.07 -14.44 1.42
CA SER A 321 -14.38 -13.01 1.37
C SER A 321 -15.66 -12.63 0.64
N SER A 322 -16.24 -13.49 -0.19
CA SER A 322 -17.57 -13.24 -0.77
C SER A 322 -18.72 -13.36 0.24
N ARG A 323 -18.48 -14.00 1.39
CA ARG A 323 -19.51 -14.33 2.39
C ARG A 323 -19.15 -13.88 3.79
N TRP A 324 -17.86 -13.73 4.08
CA TRP A 324 -17.36 -13.42 5.41
C TRP A 324 -16.35 -12.29 5.34
N LYS A 325 -16.29 -11.50 6.41
CA LYS A 325 -15.22 -10.55 6.69
C LYS A 325 -14.54 -10.91 8.01
N THR A 326 -13.26 -10.63 8.12
CA THR A 326 -12.48 -10.86 9.33
C THR A 326 -12.50 -9.60 10.18
N VAL A 327 -12.99 -9.67 11.42
CA VAL A 327 -13.20 -8.50 12.28
C VAL A 327 -12.47 -8.69 13.60
N GLN A 328 -11.70 -7.69 14.02
CA GLN A 328 -10.97 -7.72 15.29
C GLN A 328 -11.96 -7.72 16.46
N VAL A 329 -11.75 -8.61 17.43
CA VAL A 329 -12.58 -8.74 18.63
C VAL A 329 -11.80 -8.59 19.94
N GLU A 330 -10.47 -8.75 19.91
CA GLU A 330 -9.55 -8.49 21.03
C GLU A 330 -8.31 -7.72 20.53
N GLY A 331 -7.55 -7.07 21.43
CA GLY A 331 -6.35 -6.29 21.08
C GLY A 331 -6.61 -4.86 20.58
N MET A 332 -7.84 -4.35 20.68
CA MET A 332 -8.23 -3.04 20.11
C MET A 332 -7.66 -1.83 20.87
N TYR A 333 -7.23 -1.99 22.13
CA TYR A 333 -6.81 -0.87 22.99
C TYR A 333 -5.30 -0.71 23.13
N SER A 334 -4.51 -1.43 22.33
CA SER A 334 -3.06 -1.34 22.32
C SER A 334 -2.50 -1.54 20.91
N PHE A 335 -1.30 -1.00 20.65
CA PHE A 335 -0.53 -1.34 19.46
C PHE A 335 0.13 -2.73 19.57
N ASP A 336 0.04 -3.38 20.75
CA ASP A 336 0.54 -4.73 20.97
C ASP A 336 -0.43 -5.72 20.34
N ILE A 337 -0.03 -6.22 19.18
CA ILE A 337 -0.82 -7.12 18.38
C ILE A 337 -0.82 -8.56 18.89
N SER A 338 -0.01 -8.88 19.91
CA SER A 338 0.01 -10.24 20.49
C SER A 338 -1.32 -10.60 21.16
N GLU A 339 -2.11 -9.59 21.48
CA GLU A 339 -3.44 -9.68 22.07
C GLU A 339 -4.55 -9.78 21.01
N ASP A 340 -4.22 -9.67 19.72
CA ASP A 340 -5.23 -9.66 18.66
C ASP A 340 -5.94 -11.01 18.56
N ARG A 341 -7.28 -10.92 18.47
CA ARG A 341 -8.12 -12.01 17.98
C ARG A 341 -9.10 -11.51 16.95
N PHE A 342 -9.47 -12.41 16.04
CA PHE A 342 -10.42 -12.10 14.98
C PHE A 342 -11.58 -13.08 14.94
N ASP A 343 -12.73 -12.59 14.48
CA ASP A 343 -13.89 -13.38 14.12
C ASP A 343 -14.20 -13.25 12.63
N LEU A 344 -14.52 -14.38 11.99
CA LEU A 344 -15.20 -14.41 10.71
C LEU A 344 -16.68 -14.12 10.92
N VAL A 345 -17.11 -12.94 10.49
CA VAL A 345 -18.52 -12.52 10.54
C VAL A 345 -19.11 -12.42 9.13
N PRO A 346 -20.40 -12.71 8.93
CA PRO A 346 -21.05 -12.47 7.64
C PRO A 346 -21.03 -10.98 7.27
N TRP A 347 -21.06 -10.68 5.96
CA TRP A 347 -21.19 -9.30 5.44
C TRP A 347 -22.48 -8.62 5.86
#